data_AF-A0A8J7B6F0-F1
#
_entry.id   AF-A0A8J7B6F0-F1
#
_cell.length_a   1.000
_cell.length_b   1.000
_cell.length_c   1.000
_cell.angle_alpha   90.00
_cell.angle_beta   90.00
_cell.angle_gamma   90.00
#
_symmetry.space_group_name_H-M   'P 1'
#
loop_
_entity.id
_entity.type
_entity.pdbx_description
1 polymer ?
#
loop_
_entity_poly.entity_id
_entity_poly.type
_entity_poly.pdbx_seq_one_letter_code
_entity_poly.pdbx_strand_id
1 'polypeptide(L)'
;MLDPKIPFLENALDPLQAHGQLQVIVPELRRVATATLLRHKVGRRALIKYHLDTATGPTTLLGKIRAKGTDRASYQVQQDLWQTGWDAHSRDRISVPKPLGLVPAWHMMLQRKVPGTPATQLLPTPAGIPLAQRMAELAHKLHRTPVSTAKTHTLADELGILRDRLPLVVEQHPQWSARIDR
;
A
#
# COMPACT_ATOMS: atom_id res chain seq x y z
N MET A 1 -0.69 11.02 21.46
CA MET A 1 0.33 11.47 20.47
C MET A 1 -0.45 11.96 19.26
N LEU A 2 -0.95 13.20 19.33
CA LEU A 2 -1.85 13.76 18.32
C LEU A 2 -1.08 14.06 17.02
N ASP A 3 -1.47 13.43 15.91
CA ASP A 3 -1.09 13.87 14.57
C ASP A 3 -2.18 14.84 14.06
N PRO A 4 -1.92 16.15 13.97
CA PRO A 4 -2.94 17.13 13.61
C PRO A 4 -3.54 16.91 12.21
N LYS A 5 -2.82 16.22 11.32
CA LYS A 5 -3.31 15.90 9.97
C LYS A 5 -3.99 14.53 9.90
N ILE A 6 -3.97 13.76 10.99
CA ILE A 6 -4.67 12.48 11.15
C ILE A 6 -5.33 12.47 12.54
N PRO A 7 -6.29 13.37 12.80
CA PRO A 7 -6.84 13.58 14.14
C PRO A 7 -7.58 12.36 14.69
N PHE A 8 -8.07 11.49 13.81
CA PHE A 8 -8.77 10.25 14.16
C PHE A 8 -7.84 9.05 14.39
N LEU A 9 -6.51 9.23 14.38
CA LEU A 9 -5.57 8.12 14.52
C LEU A 9 -5.74 7.37 15.84
N GLU A 10 -5.97 8.08 16.95
CA GLU A 10 -6.18 7.46 18.26
C GLU A 10 -7.46 6.63 18.28
N ASN A 11 -8.57 7.14 17.71
CA ASN A 11 -9.82 6.38 17.54
C ASN A 11 -9.63 5.15 16.63
N ALA A 12 -8.83 5.26 15.58
CA ALA A 12 -8.54 4.12 14.71
C ALA A 12 -7.69 3.04 15.40
N LEU A 13 -6.97 3.37 16.48
CA LEU A 13 -6.20 2.45 17.30
C LEU A 13 -6.97 1.93 18.51
N ASP A 14 -8.14 2.49 18.83
CA ASP A 14 -9.05 1.99 19.85
C ASP A 14 -9.86 0.80 19.28
N PRO A 15 -9.76 -0.41 19.85
CA PRO A 15 -10.50 -1.57 19.37
C PRO A 15 -12.03 -1.42 19.39
N LEU A 16 -12.60 -0.68 20.35
CA LEU A 16 -14.05 -0.45 20.43
C LEU A 16 -14.53 0.49 19.33
N GLN A 17 -13.81 1.59 19.11
CA GLN A 17 -14.10 2.50 18.01
C GLN A 17 -13.88 1.82 16.65
N ALA A 18 -12.82 1.00 16.54
CA ALA A 18 -12.55 0.20 15.35
C ALA A 18 -13.66 -0.81 15.08
N HIS A 19 -14.21 -1.45 16.09
CA HIS A 19 -15.31 -2.38 15.90
C HIS A 19 -16.48 -1.74 15.15
N GLY A 20 -16.96 -0.57 15.61
CA GLY A 20 -18.09 0.11 14.98
C GLY A 20 -17.84 0.46 13.50
N GLN A 21 -16.64 0.90 13.15
CA GLN A 21 -16.30 1.22 11.76
C GLN A 21 -16.08 -0.03 10.89
N LEU A 22 -15.46 -1.07 11.45
CA LEU A 22 -15.08 -2.27 10.71
C LEU A 22 -16.24 -3.24 10.49
N GLN A 23 -17.24 -3.25 11.38
CA GLN A 23 -18.40 -4.16 11.28
C GLN A 23 -19.23 -3.92 10.00
N VAL A 24 -19.29 -2.68 9.53
CA VAL A 24 -19.97 -2.34 8.26
C VAL A 24 -19.32 -3.04 7.06
N ILE A 25 -18.00 -3.28 7.13
CA ILE A 25 -17.19 -3.83 6.04
C ILE A 25 -16.96 -5.34 6.21
N VAL A 26 -17.00 -5.81 7.45
CA VAL A 26 -16.82 -7.21 7.84
C VAL A 26 -18.06 -7.62 8.65
N PRO A 27 -19.18 -7.99 8.00
CA PRO A 27 -20.43 -8.30 8.68
C PRO A 27 -20.31 -9.42 9.72
N GLU A 28 -19.38 -10.36 9.50
CA GLU A 28 -19.07 -11.47 10.40
C GLU A 28 -18.22 -11.06 11.62
N LEU A 29 -17.84 -9.79 11.74
CA LEU A 29 -17.01 -9.28 12.84
C LEU A 29 -17.73 -9.41 14.18
N ARG A 30 -17.14 -10.17 15.10
CA ARG A 30 -17.58 -10.25 16.49
C ARG A 30 -16.85 -9.24 17.36
N ARG A 31 -15.55 -9.05 17.11
CA ARG A 31 -14.66 -8.23 17.94
C ARG A 31 -13.39 -7.83 17.20
N VAL A 32 -12.90 -6.63 17.47
CA VAL A 32 -11.52 -6.25 17.16
C VAL A 32 -10.67 -6.63 18.37
N ALA A 33 -9.85 -7.68 18.25
CA ALA A 33 -9.01 -8.16 19.35
C ALA A 33 -7.87 -7.17 19.64
N THR A 34 -7.22 -6.65 18.60
CA THR A 34 -6.17 -5.63 18.71
C THR A 34 -6.14 -4.73 17.49
N ALA A 35 -5.68 -3.51 17.70
CA ALA A 35 -5.33 -2.53 16.67
C ALA A 35 -3.91 -2.03 16.93
N THR A 36 -2.95 -2.38 16.07
CA THR A 36 -1.53 -2.08 16.28
C THR A 36 -1.02 -1.14 15.19
N LEU A 37 -0.43 -0.02 15.58
CA LEU A 37 0.26 0.87 14.67
C LEU A 37 1.55 0.20 14.14
N LEU A 38 1.61 -0.11 12.85
CA LEU A 38 2.79 -0.71 12.22
C LEU A 38 3.77 0.34 11.68
N ARG A 39 3.23 1.44 11.15
CA ARG A 39 4.04 2.51 10.57
C ARG A 39 3.29 3.82 10.67
N HIS A 40 4.01 4.89 11.02
CA HIS A 40 3.47 6.23 11.00
C HIS A 40 4.47 7.18 10.34
N LYS A 41 3.99 7.95 9.37
CA LYS A 41 4.68 9.11 8.82
C LYS A 41 3.84 10.33 9.20
N VAL A 42 4.26 11.02 10.26
CA VAL A 42 3.56 12.18 10.82
C VAL A 42 3.16 13.15 9.72
N GLY A 43 1.91 13.62 9.79
CA GLY A 43 1.34 14.56 8.83
C GLY A 43 0.95 13.96 7.49
N ARG A 44 1.19 12.65 7.25
CA ARG A 44 1.12 12.05 5.91
C ARG A 44 0.32 10.76 5.83
N ARG A 45 0.69 9.72 6.59
CA ARG A 45 0.06 8.39 6.49
C ARG A 45 0.33 7.52 7.71
N ALA A 46 -0.58 6.62 8.01
CA ALA A 46 -0.42 5.58 9.01
C ALA A 46 -0.83 4.21 8.45
N LEU A 47 -0.24 3.14 8.97
CA LEU A 47 -0.59 1.75 8.68
C LEU A 47 -0.92 1.05 9.99
N ILE A 48 -2.13 0.56 10.11
CA ILE A 48 -2.62 -0.16 11.30
C ILE A 48 -2.85 -1.62 10.92
N LYS A 49 -2.48 -2.53 11.82
CA LYS A 49 -2.83 -3.95 11.76
C LYS A 49 -3.97 -4.22 12.72
N TYR A 50 -5.06 -4.80 12.21
CA TYR A 50 -6.16 -5.26 13.04
C TYR A 50 -6.15 -6.77 13.12
N HIS A 51 -6.20 -7.32 14.33
CA HIS A 51 -6.57 -8.71 14.54
C HIS A 51 -8.05 -8.75 14.93
N LEU A 52 -8.82 -9.51 14.17
CA LEU A 52 -10.27 -9.59 14.27
C LEU A 52 -10.68 -11.00 14.65
N ASP A 53 -11.65 -11.11 15.54
CA ASP A 53 -12.38 -12.33 15.80
C ASP A 53 -13.69 -12.26 15.02
N THR A 54 -13.91 -13.23 14.12
CA THR A 54 -15.11 -13.28 13.27
C THR A 54 -15.89 -14.57 13.48
N ALA A 55 -17.13 -14.62 13.00
CA ALA A 55 -17.93 -15.85 13.02
C ALA A 55 -17.26 -17.02 12.26
N THR A 56 -16.42 -16.72 11.27
CA THR A 56 -15.67 -17.71 10.48
C THR A 56 -14.27 -18.03 11.02
N GLY A 57 -13.90 -17.42 12.15
CA GLY A 57 -12.58 -17.60 12.77
C GLY A 57 -11.73 -16.33 12.83
N PRO A 58 -10.55 -16.40 13.47
CA PRO A 58 -9.67 -15.25 13.63
C PRO A 58 -9.05 -14.83 12.30
N THR A 59 -8.84 -13.53 12.13
CA THR A 59 -8.38 -13.01 10.85
C THR A 59 -7.66 -11.66 10.99
N THR A 60 -6.79 -11.32 10.03
CA THR A 60 -5.95 -10.10 10.14
C THR A 60 -6.13 -9.15 8.96
N LEU A 61 -6.30 -7.87 9.26
CA LEU A 61 -6.46 -6.78 8.27
C LEU A 61 -5.34 -5.75 8.38
N LEU A 62 -5.16 -5.00 7.29
CA LEU A 62 -4.39 -3.78 7.26
C LEU A 62 -5.30 -2.58 6.95
N GLY A 63 -5.27 -1.58 7.83
CA GLY A 63 -5.85 -0.25 7.62
C GLY A 63 -4.80 0.74 7.16
N LYS A 64 -4.95 1.25 5.94
CA LYS A 64 -4.03 2.22 5.31
C LYS A 64 -4.67 3.60 5.35
N ILE A 65 -4.14 4.48 6.21
CA ILE A 65 -4.63 5.85 6.41
C ILE A 65 -3.78 6.86 5.63
N ARG A 66 -4.43 7.89 5.09
CA ARG A 66 -3.79 9.05 4.44
C ARG A 66 -4.32 10.36 5.02
N ALA A 67 -3.41 11.29 5.30
CA ALA A 67 -3.79 12.64 5.77
C ALA A 67 -4.60 13.44 4.73
N LYS A 68 -4.37 13.18 3.43
CA LYS A 68 -5.00 13.91 2.33
C LYS A 68 -6.44 13.46 1.99
N GLY A 69 -7.03 12.57 2.77
CA GLY A 69 -8.35 11.98 2.47
C GLY A 69 -8.29 10.52 2.03
N THR A 70 -9.47 9.90 1.94
CA THR A 70 -9.66 8.50 1.51
C THR A 70 -9.18 8.30 0.08
N ASP A 71 -8.20 7.41 -0.13
CA ASP A 71 -7.65 7.12 -1.45
C ASP A 71 -8.53 6.15 -2.25
N ARG A 72 -9.64 6.70 -2.79
CA ARG A 72 -10.61 5.93 -3.58
C ARG A 72 -10.02 5.42 -4.89
N ALA A 73 -9.16 6.21 -5.53
CA ALA A 73 -8.55 5.84 -6.81
C ALA A 73 -7.65 4.61 -6.68
N SER A 74 -6.77 4.59 -5.67
CA SER A 74 -5.91 3.41 -5.45
C SER A 74 -6.69 2.19 -4.99
N TYR A 75 -7.79 2.39 -4.24
CA TYR A 75 -8.69 1.30 -3.86
C TYR A 75 -9.37 0.69 -5.09
N GLN A 76 -9.88 1.52 -6.01
CA GLN A 76 -10.49 1.05 -7.25
C GLN A 76 -9.49 0.23 -8.08
N VAL A 77 -8.26 0.74 -8.27
CA VAL A 77 -7.20 -0.01 -8.97
C VAL A 77 -6.93 -1.36 -8.31
N GLN A 78 -6.90 -1.44 -6.98
CA GLN A 78 -6.72 -2.72 -6.28
C GLN A 78 -7.91 -3.67 -6.49
N GLN A 79 -9.14 -3.15 -6.52
CA GLN A 79 -10.33 -3.95 -6.83
C GLN A 79 -10.29 -4.48 -8.26
N ASP A 80 -9.97 -3.62 -9.23
CA ASP A 80 -9.91 -4.00 -10.64
C ASP A 80 -8.83 -5.06 -10.87
N LEU A 81 -7.65 -4.90 -10.25
CA LEU A 81 -6.61 -5.94 -10.27
C LEU A 81 -7.12 -7.24 -9.68
N TRP A 82 -7.71 -7.21 -8.48
CA TRP A 82 -8.24 -8.41 -7.83
C TRP A 82 -9.29 -9.13 -8.70
N GLN A 83 -10.14 -8.39 -9.41
CA GLN A 83 -11.16 -8.94 -10.30
C GLN A 83 -10.61 -9.40 -11.66
N THR A 84 -9.38 -9.01 -12.01
CA THR A 84 -8.74 -9.28 -13.31
C THR A 84 -7.55 -10.24 -13.16
N GLY A 85 -7.73 -11.34 -12.43
CA GLY A 85 -6.73 -12.41 -12.35
C GLY A 85 -5.54 -12.14 -11.42
N TRP A 86 -5.71 -11.26 -10.43
CA TRP A 86 -4.73 -11.03 -9.34
C TRP A 86 -5.25 -11.46 -7.97
N ASP A 87 -6.34 -12.23 -7.90
CA ASP A 87 -6.86 -12.74 -6.64
C ASP A 87 -5.97 -13.84 -6.02
N ALA A 88 -6.36 -14.32 -4.84
CA ALA A 88 -5.61 -15.33 -4.10
C ALA A 88 -5.41 -16.66 -4.85
N HIS A 89 -6.25 -16.94 -5.85
CA HIS A 89 -6.21 -18.14 -6.68
C HIS A 89 -5.57 -17.90 -8.05
N SER A 90 -4.86 -16.78 -8.23
CA SER A 90 -4.10 -16.52 -9.46
C SER A 90 -3.18 -17.69 -9.80
N ARG A 91 -3.31 -18.22 -11.02
CA ARG A 91 -2.62 -19.44 -11.49
C ARG A 91 -1.09 -19.31 -11.43
N ASP A 92 -0.60 -18.12 -11.74
CA ASP A 92 0.83 -17.80 -11.68
C ASP A 92 1.32 -17.49 -10.27
N ARG A 93 0.46 -17.50 -9.24
CA ARG A 93 0.77 -17.13 -7.84
C ARG A 93 1.28 -15.69 -7.67
N ILE A 94 1.00 -14.82 -8.63
CA ILE A 94 1.24 -13.37 -8.57
C ILE A 94 -0.10 -12.70 -8.30
N SER A 95 -0.27 -12.19 -7.09
CA SER A 95 -1.55 -11.68 -6.59
C SER A 95 -1.41 -10.36 -5.84
N VAL A 96 -2.52 -9.65 -5.72
CA VAL A 96 -2.68 -8.50 -4.82
C VAL A 96 -3.47 -8.95 -3.59
N PRO A 97 -3.34 -8.28 -2.42
CA PRO A 97 -4.18 -8.59 -1.27
C PRO A 97 -5.66 -8.27 -1.52
N LYS A 98 -6.58 -9.06 -0.95
CA LYS A 98 -8.03 -8.83 -1.07
C LYS A 98 -8.39 -7.43 -0.57
N PRO A 99 -8.93 -6.53 -1.42
CA PRO A 99 -9.52 -5.28 -0.97
C PRO A 99 -10.84 -5.60 -0.24
N LEU A 100 -11.09 -4.93 0.88
CA LEU A 100 -12.29 -5.21 1.69
C LEU A 100 -13.25 -4.03 1.73
N GLY A 101 -12.74 -2.81 1.88
CA GLY A 101 -13.60 -1.64 1.98
C GLY A 101 -12.83 -0.37 2.31
N LEU A 102 -13.60 0.71 2.37
CA LEU A 102 -13.13 2.02 2.79
C LEU A 102 -13.81 2.39 4.10
N VAL A 103 -13.08 3.04 5.01
CA VAL A 103 -13.64 3.72 6.18
C VAL A 103 -13.42 5.22 5.97
N PRO A 104 -14.37 5.94 5.35
CA PRO A 104 -14.20 7.34 4.99
C PRO A 104 -13.95 8.25 6.19
N ALA A 105 -14.58 7.95 7.34
CA ALA A 105 -14.38 8.69 8.59
C ALA A 105 -12.90 8.75 9.02
N TRP A 106 -12.10 7.76 8.62
CA TRP A 106 -10.68 7.64 8.96
C TRP A 106 -9.75 7.71 7.76
N HIS A 107 -10.23 8.17 6.61
CA HIS A 107 -9.46 8.23 5.38
C HIS A 107 -8.73 6.90 5.06
N MET A 108 -9.38 5.78 5.43
CA MET A 108 -8.71 4.50 5.52
C MET A 108 -9.22 3.54 4.45
N MET A 109 -8.27 2.81 3.87
CA MET A 109 -8.54 1.65 3.03
C MET A 109 -8.19 0.36 3.79
N LEU A 110 -9.07 -0.64 3.70
CA LEU A 110 -8.88 -1.94 4.32
C LEU A 110 -8.58 -3.01 3.28
N GLN A 111 -7.63 -3.87 3.63
CA GLN A 111 -7.32 -5.07 2.87
C GLN A 111 -6.94 -6.23 3.80
N ARG A 112 -7.02 -7.45 3.28
CA ARG A 112 -6.47 -8.65 3.94
C ARG A 112 -4.96 -8.46 4.17
N LYS A 113 -4.47 -8.86 5.36
CA LYS A 113 -3.02 -9.04 5.56
C LYS A 113 -2.58 -10.35 4.92
N VAL A 114 -1.59 -10.29 4.04
CA VAL A 114 -0.92 -11.47 3.48
C VAL A 114 0.39 -11.69 4.24
N PRO A 115 0.69 -12.88 4.77
CA PRO A 115 1.98 -13.19 5.36
C PRO A 115 3.07 -13.20 4.28
N GLY A 116 4.28 -12.77 4.62
CA GLY A 116 5.39 -12.77 3.67
C GLY A 116 6.55 -11.88 4.10
N THR A 117 7.68 -12.10 3.44
CA THR A 117 8.94 -11.39 3.66
C THR A 117 9.10 -10.28 2.61
N PRO A 118 9.48 -9.05 2.99
CA PRO A 118 9.78 -8.00 2.02
C PRO A 118 10.90 -8.42 1.08
N ALA A 119 10.69 -8.22 -0.21
CA ALA A 119 11.68 -8.53 -1.24
C ALA A 119 13.07 -7.92 -0.99
N THR A 120 13.13 -6.71 -0.43
CA THR A 120 14.38 -6.01 -0.11
C THR A 120 15.27 -6.76 0.87
N GLN A 121 14.71 -7.68 1.66
CA GLN A 121 15.48 -8.55 2.56
C GLN A 121 16.03 -9.78 1.84
N LEU A 122 15.39 -10.21 0.75
CA LEU A 122 15.74 -11.42 0.01
C LEU A 122 16.64 -11.14 -1.20
N LEU A 123 16.51 -9.97 -1.81
CA LEU A 123 17.32 -9.56 -2.97
C LEU A 123 18.85 -9.65 -2.74
N PRO A 124 19.41 -9.31 -1.57
CA PRO A 124 20.85 -9.44 -1.30
C PRO A 124 21.33 -10.88 -1.02
N THR A 125 20.41 -11.86 -0.97
CA THR A 125 20.71 -13.27 -0.65
C THR A 125 20.82 -14.12 -1.91
N PRO A 126 21.23 -15.41 -1.83
CA PRO A 126 21.20 -16.32 -2.98
C PRO A 126 19.81 -16.48 -3.62
N ALA A 127 18.73 -16.22 -2.88
CA ALA A 127 17.37 -16.22 -3.42
C ALA A 127 17.04 -14.97 -4.27
N GLY A 128 17.94 -13.99 -4.34
CA GLY A 128 17.72 -12.72 -5.03
C GLY A 128 17.54 -12.84 -6.53
N ILE A 129 18.36 -13.66 -7.20
CA ILE A 129 18.28 -13.88 -8.66
C ILE A 129 16.93 -14.48 -9.06
N PRO A 130 16.48 -15.63 -8.51
CA PRO A 130 15.17 -16.18 -8.88
C PRO A 130 14.01 -15.25 -8.47
N LEU A 131 14.16 -14.50 -7.38
CA LEU A 131 13.17 -13.49 -6.99
C LEU A 131 13.08 -12.34 -7.99
N ALA A 132 14.21 -11.87 -8.53
CA ALA A 132 14.24 -10.80 -9.55
C ALA A 132 13.57 -11.25 -10.86
N GLN A 133 13.79 -12.50 -11.28
CA GLN A 133 13.06 -13.08 -12.42
C GLN A 133 11.55 -13.10 -12.18
N ARG A 134 11.13 -13.50 -10.98
CA ARG A 134 9.72 -13.49 -10.58
C ARG A 134 9.11 -12.08 -10.55
N MET A 135 9.89 -11.06 -10.19
CA MET A 135 9.47 -9.66 -10.26
C MET A 135 9.34 -9.18 -11.71
N ALA A 136 10.20 -9.64 -12.62
CA ALA A 136 10.08 -9.32 -14.04
C ALA A 136 8.79 -9.91 -14.62
N GLU A 137 8.45 -11.16 -14.27
CA GLU A 137 7.15 -11.76 -14.61
C GLU A 137 5.96 -10.96 -14.05
N LEU A 138 6.06 -10.51 -12.79
CA LEU A 138 5.05 -9.66 -12.16
C LEU A 138 4.89 -8.34 -12.92
N ALA A 139 5.98 -7.65 -13.24
CA ALA A 139 5.94 -6.39 -13.98
C ALA A 139 5.35 -6.59 -15.37
N HIS A 140 5.73 -7.66 -16.07
CA HIS A 140 5.17 -8.02 -17.37
C HIS A 140 3.66 -8.26 -17.29
N LYS A 141 3.21 -9.05 -16.31
CA LYS A 141 1.78 -9.27 -16.06
C LYS A 141 1.05 -7.95 -15.79
N LEU A 142 1.62 -7.08 -14.94
CA LEU A 142 1.02 -5.80 -14.58
C LEU A 142 0.85 -4.90 -15.79
N HIS A 143 1.89 -4.75 -16.62
CA HIS A 143 1.84 -3.92 -17.82
C HIS A 143 0.82 -4.41 -18.87
N ARG A 144 0.50 -5.71 -18.86
CA ARG A 144 -0.50 -6.29 -19.77
C ARG A 144 -1.89 -6.35 -19.17
N THR A 145 -2.07 -6.02 -17.90
CA THR A 145 -3.37 -6.08 -17.24
C THR A 145 -4.18 -4.85 -17.66
N PRO A 146 -5.41 -5.01 -18.18
CA PRO A 146 -6.23 -3.89 -18.69
C PRO A 146 -6.90 -3.11 -17.56
N VAL A 147 -6.13 -2.63 -16.58
CA VAL A 147 -6.61 -1.78 -15.49
C VAL A 147 -6.17 -0.34 -15.75
N SER A 148 -7.15 0.54 -15.88
CA SER A 148 -6.89 1.96 -16.16
C SER A 148 -6.49 2.71 -14.88
N THR A 149 -5.53 3.61 -14.99
CA THR A 149 -5.16 4.54 -13.92
C THR A 149 -5.48 5.97 -14.33
N ALA A 150 -5.98 6.78 -13.40
CA ALA A 150 -6.34 8.18 -13.67
C ALA A 150 -5.16 9.09 -14.02
N LYS A 151 -3.93 8.60 -13.83
CA LYS A 151 -2.70 9.31 -14.16
C LYS A 151 -1.94 8.53 -15.22
N THR A 152 -1.47 9.25 -16.21
CA THR A 152 -0.48 8.77 -17.17
C THR A 152 0.84 9.42 -16.81
N HIS A 153 1.91 8.62 -16.76
CA HIS A 153 3.27 9.10 -16.55
C HIS A 153 4.14 8.46 -17.62
N THR A 154 4.73 9.30 -18.46
CA THR A 154 5.48 8.88 -19.65
C THR A 154 6.99 8.94 -19.39
N LEU A 155 7.76 8.36 -20.30
CA LEU A 155 9.22 8.54 -20.29
C LEU A 155 9.62 10.01 -20.44
N ALA A 156 8.84 10.81 -21.19
CA ALA A 156 9.09 12.24 -21.31
C ALA A 156 8.89 12.97 -19.97
N ASP A 157 7.89 12.56 -19.18
CA ASP A 157 7.67 13.11 -17.83
C ASP A 157 8.83 12.75 -16.89
N GLU A 158 9.34 11.51 -16.94
CA GLU A 158 10.55 11.11 -16.19
C GLU A 158 11.78 11.93 -16.60
N LEU A 159 12.03 12.07 -17.90
CA LEU A 159 13.15 12.87 -18.40
C LEU A 159 13.01 14.35 -18.03
N GLY A 160 11.79 14.88 -18.01
CA GLY A 160 11.49 16.23 -17.51
C GLY A 160 11.86 16.39 -16.03
N ILE A 161 11.45 15.45 -15.18
CA ILE A 161 11.82 15.45 -13.76
C ILE A 161 13.34 15.42 -13.60
N LEU A 162 14.05 14.55 -14.33
CA LEU A 162 15.50 14.48 -14.25
C LEU A 162 16.15 15.80 -14.68
N ARG A 163 15.71 16.39 -15.79
CA ARG A 163 16.20 17.68 -16.28
C ARG A 163 16.01 18.80 -15.27
N ASP A 164 14.86 18.82 -14.57
CA ASP A 164 14.56 19.85 -13.57
C ASP A 164 15.32 19.64 -12.25
N ARG A 165 15.57 18.39 -11.85
CA ARG A 165 16.11 18.06 -10.52
C ARG A 165 17.62 17.89 -10.48
N LEU A 166 18.24 17.44 -11.57
CA LEU A 166 19.70 17.24 -11.63
C LEU A 166 20.49 18.53 -11.37
N PRO A 167 20.11 19.71 -11.89
CA PRO A 167 20.80 20.96 -11.56
C PRO A 167 20.77 21.28 -10.05
N LEU A 168 19.63 21.06 -9.38
CA LEU A 168 19.50 21.28 -7.94
C LEU A 168 20.41 20.34 -7.13
N VAL A 169 20.63 19.12 -7.63
CA VAL A 169 21.58 18.19 -7.00
C VAL A 169 23.01 18.69 -7.16
N VAL A 170 23.37 19.24 -8.32
CA VAL A 170 24.69 19.85 -8.54
C VAL A 170 24.91 21.05 -7.61
N GLU A 171 23.91 21.90 -7.42
CA GLU A 171 23.99 23.04 -6.48
C GLU A 171 24.23 22.58 -5.03
N GLN A 172 23.53 21.52 -4.59
CA GLN A 172 23.64 21.01 -3.22
C GLN A 172 24.87 20.12 -3.00
N HIS A 173 25.37 19.49 -4.07
CA HIS A 173 26.47 18.54 -4.05
C HIS A 173 27.43 18.78 -5.24
N PRO A 174 28.23 19.85 -5.23
CA PRO A 174 29.09 20.23 -6.36
C PRO A 174 30.07 19.14 -6.77
N GLN A 175 30.49 18.27 -5.83
CA GLN A 175 31.38 17.14 -6.09
C GLN A 175 30.82 16.12 -7.09
N TRP A 176 29.53 16.18 -7.43
CA TRP A 176 28.90 15.28 -8.40
C TRP A 176 28.67 15.89 -9.80
N SER A 177 28.98 17.18 -10.02
CA SER A 177 28.75 17.88 -11.31
C SER A 177 29.29 17.10 -12.51
N ALA A 178 30.55 16.67 -12.46
CA ALA A 178 31.19 15.94 -13.57
C ALA A 178 30.51 14.61 -13.96
N ARG A 179 29.68 14.03 -13.07
CA ARG A 179 28.92 12.79 -13.34
C ARG A 179 27.50 13.06 -13.83
N ILE A 180 26.95 14.25 -13.55
CA ILE A 180 25.56 14.60 -13.82
C ILE A 180 25.43 15.33 -15.15
N ASP A 181 26.41 16.15 -15.54
CA ASP A 181 26.40 16.94 -16.78
C ASP A 181 26.72 16.11 -18.05
N ARG A 182 26.63 14.76 -17.99
CA ARG A 182 26.88 13.83 -19.09
C ARG A 182 25.61 13.19 -19.61
#